data_AF-A0A1X6NCS2-F1
#
_entry.id   AF-A0A1X6NCS2-F1
#
_cell.length_a   1.000
_cell.length_b   1.000
_cell.length_c   1.000
_cell.angle_alpha   90.00
_cell.angle_beta   90.00
_cell.angle_gamma   90.00
#
_symmetry.space_group_name_H-M   'P 1'
#
loop_
_entity.id
_entity.type
_entity.pdbx_description
1 polymer ?
#
loop_
_entity_poly.entity_id
_entity_poly.type
_entity_poly.pdbx_seq_one_letter_code
_entity_poly.pdbx_strand_id
1 'polypeptide(L)'
;AAGLARPRLVTAPVLRRRLASTHSHDEHHHEEHHGEPQDAVAYPKEDFSSPIWRRFALVGLVAVGFYKFAPSPDDDNYVSRLIAHYATPQEVWQRLTLQHLLLAVQVSDDSLLVADAQRAPVHRYRYPQCLEMASAHLQPVGMRVDFSGVVAK
;
A
#
# COMPACT_ATOMS: atom_id res chain seq x y z
N ALA A 1 -6.71 -2.95 35.47
CA ALA A 1 -6.34 -3.72 34.28
C ALA A 1 -7.42 -3.51 33.22
N ALA A 2 -7.14 -2.67 32.21
CA ALA A 2 -8.09 -2.32 31.16
C ALA A 2 -7.77 -3.14 29.91
N GLY A 3 -8.71 -4.00 29.49
CA GLY A 3 -8.56 -4.88 28.35
C GLY A 3 -8.70 -4.13 27.03
N LEU A 4 -7.70 -4.25 26.16
CA LEU A 4 -7.71 -3.83 24.77
C LEU A 4 -8.74 -4.64 23.97
N ALA A 5 -9.85 -4.00 23.59
CA ALA A 5 -10.81 -4.57 22.65
C ALA A 5 -10.29 -4.42 21.21
N ARG A 6 -9.93 -5.55 20.59
CA ARG A 6 -9.51 -5.63 19.19
C ARG A 6 -10.74 -5.48 18.28
N PRO A 7 -10.74 -4.63 17.24
CA PRO A 7 -11.89 -4.55 16.34
C PRO A 7 -12.00 -5.81 15.49
N ARG A 8 -13.19 -6.42 15.50
CA ARG A 8 -13.58 -7.55 14.64
C ARG A 8 -13.79 -7.01 13.22
N LEU A 9 -12.97 -7.46 12.27
CA LEU A 9 -13.20 -7.21 10.84
C LEU A 9 -14.43 -8.01 10.40
N VAL A 10 -15.52 -7.32 10.12
CA VAL A 10 -16.71 -7.88 9.49
C VAL A 10 -16.45 -7.89 7.98
N THR A 11 -16.07 -9.04 7.45
CA THR A 11 -16.01 -9.28 6.00
C THR A 11 -17.43 -9.33 5.44
N ALA A 12 -17.82 -8.29 4.70
CA ALA A 12 -19.07 -8.30 3.96
C ALA A 12 -19.01 -9.36 2.83
N PRO A 13 -20.04 -10.22 2.66
CA PRO A 13 -20.06 -11.14 1.54
C PRO A 13 -20.33 -10.38 0.24
N VAL A 14 -19.31 -10.29 -0.61
CA VAL A 14 -19.48 -9.84 -2.00
C VAL A 14 -20.32 -10.88 -2.73
N LEU A 15 -21.60 -10.57 -2.97
CA LEU A 15 -22.50 -11.37 -3.81
C LEU A 15 -21.98 -11.34 -5.26
N ARG A 16 -21.16 -12.32 -5.61
CA ARG A 16 -20.66 -12.55 -6.96
C ARG A 16 -21.79 -13.15 -7.82
N ARG A 17 -22.56 -12.31 -8.50
CA ARG A 17 -23.53 -12.77 -9.53
C ARG A 17 -22.78 -13.44 -10.67
N ARG A 18 -22.87 -14.77 -10.76
CA ARG A 18 -22.53 -15.51 -11.98
C ARG A 18 -23.72 -15.39 -12.93
N LEU A 19 -23.58 -14.57 -13.97
CA LEU A 19 -24.43 -14.67 -15.16
C LEU A 19 -23.93 -15.86 -15.98
N ALA A 20 -24.34 -17.06 -15.61
CA ALA A 20 -24.18 -18.24 -16.44
C ALA A 20 -25.41 -18.35 -17.34
N SER A 21 -25.20 -18.31 -18.65
CA SER A 21 -26.23 -18.55 -19.67
C SER A 21 -26.81 -19.95 -19.50
N THR A 22 -28.09 -20.04 -19.17
CA THR A 22 -28.86 -21.30 -19.23
C THR A 22 -29.25 -21.57 -20.67
N HIS A 23 -28.40 -22.30 -21.39
CA HIS A 23 -28.80 -22.99 -22.62
C HIS A 23 -28.26 -24.42 -22.54
N SER A 24 -28.98 -25.25 -21.79
CA SER A 24 -28.80 -26.70 -21.74
C SER A 24 -29.65 -27.32 -22.85
N HIS A 25 -29.00 -28.17 -23.64
CA HIS A 25 -29.57 -28.90 -24.77
C HIS A 25 -30.83 -29.66 -24.38
N ASP A 26 -31.89 -29.52 -25.19
CA ASP A 26 -33.09 -30.35 -25.10
C ASP A 26 -32.93 -31.50 -26.10
N GLU A 27 -32.77 -32.71 -25.55
CA GLU A 27 -32.67 -33.97 -26.28
C GLU A 27 -34.07 -34.43 -26.70
N HIS A 28 -34.40 -34.30 -27.99
CA HIS A 28 -35.53 -35.00 -28.60
C HIS A 28 -35.06 -35.73 -29.87
N HIS A 29 -35.00 -37.06 -29.75
CA HIS A 29 -34.83 -38.01 -30.85
C HIS A 29 -36.08 -38.06 -31.74
N HIS A 30 -35.94 -38.20 -33.06
CA HIS A 30 -36.62 -39.16 -33.95
C HIS A 30 -36.00 -39.17 -35.36
N GLU A 31 -36.21 -40.29 -36.06
CA GLU A 31 -35.41 -40.92 -37.11
C GLU A 31 -35.46 -40.34 -38.54
N GLU A 32 -34.41 -40.70 -39.29
CA GLU A 32 -34.30 -40.89 -40.75
C GLU A 32 -34.79 -39.79 -41.71
N HIS A 33 -33.84 -39.02 -42.25
CA HIS A 33 -33.77 -38.73 -43.70
C HIS A 33 -32.35 -38.19 -44.09
N HIS A 34 -31.82 -38.79 -45.15
CA HIS A 34 -30.56 -38.59 -45.86
C HIS A 34 -29.90 -37.19 -45.89
N GLY A 35 -28.57 -37.17 -45.65
CA GLY A 35 -27.61 -36.27 -46.29
C GLY A 35 -27.14 -35.06 -45.46
N GLU A 36 -25.85 -35.08 -45.08
CA GLU A 36 -25.00 -33.89 -44.82
C GLU A 36 -25.53 -32.80 -43.85
N PRO A 37 -25.08 -32.76 -42.59
CA PRO A 37 -25.20 -31.57 -41.75
C PRO A 37 -23.83 -30.90 -41.58
N GLN A 38 -23.32 -30.26 -42.63
CA GLN A 38 -22.32 -29.21 -42.48
C GLN A 38 -23.01 -27.96 -41.91
N ASP A 39 -22.78 -27.69 -40.62
CA ASP A 39 -22.73 -26.36 -39.99
C ASP A 39 -23.65 -25.27 -40.59
N ALA A 40 -24.96 -25.40 -40.42
CA ALA A 40 -25.94 -24.39 -40.86
C ALA A 40 -26.15 -23.24 -39.85
N VAL A 41 -25.10 -22.81 -39.13
CA VAL A 41 -25.12 -21.51 -38.43
C VAL A 41 -24.70 -20.46 -39.45
N ALA A 42 -25.69 -19.87 -40.14
CA ALA A 42 -25.46 -18.77 -41.06
C ALA A 42 -25.02 -17.53 -40.26
N TYR A 43 -23.71 -17.38 -40.06
CA TYR A 43 -23.14 -16.17 -39.49
C TYR A 43 -23.37 -15.02 -40.47
N PRO A 44 -23.92 -13.88 -40.01
CA PRO A 44 -24.04 -12.71 -40.86
C PRO A 44 -22.63 -12.30 -41.30
N LYS A 45 -22.44 -12.09 -42.61
CA LYS A 45 -21.14 -11.66 -43.15
C LYS A 45 -20.75 -10.35 -42.48
N GLU A 46 -19.68 -10.37 -41.68
CA GLU A 46 -19.17 -9.20 -41.00
C GLU A 46 -18.52 -8.26 -42.04
N ASP A 47 -19.30 -7.27 -42.46
CA ASP A 47 -18.84 -6.20 -43.32
C ASP A 47 -18.52 -4.94 -42.48
N PHE A 48 -17.75 -4.01 -43.02
CA PHE A 48 -17.42 -2.73 -42.38
C PHE A 48 -18.65 -1.83 -42.18
N SER A 49 -19.78 -2.20 -42.78
CA SER A 49 -21.11 -1.61 -42.59
C SER A 49 -21.89 -2.17 -41.38
N SER A 50 -21.34 -3.16 -40.67
CA SER A 50 -22.03 -3.79 -39.55
C SER A 50 -22.24 -2.83 -38.36
N PRO A 51 -23.24 -3.09 -37.50
CA PRO A 51 -23.59 -2.20 -36.39
C PRO A 51 -22.43 -1.92 -35.42
N ILE A 52 -21.47 -2.84 -35.30
CA ILE A 52 -20.31 -2.67 -34.43
C ILE A 52 -19.37 -1.58 -34.97
N TRP A 53 -19.05 -1.61 -36.28
CA TRP A 53 -18.20 -0.63 -36.93
C TRP A 53 -18.84 0.74 -37.00
N ARG A 54 -20.17 0.81 -37.21
CA ARG A 54 -20.90 2.08 -37.14
C ARG A 54 -20.84 2.71 -35.75
N ARG A 55 -20.92 1.91 -34.69
CA ARG A 55 -20.76 2.39 -33.31
C ARG A 55 -19.33 2.89 -33.06
N PHE A 56 -18.31 2.18 -33.53
CA PHE A 56 -16.92 2.64 -33.42
C PHE A 56 -16.66 3.94 -34.18
N ALA A 57 -17.19 4.09 -35.40
CA ALA A 57 -17.10 5.32 -36.17
C ALA A 57 -17.78 6.49 -35.45
N LEU A 58 -18.96 6.26 -34.86
CA LEU A 58 -19.68 7.27 -34.08
C LEU A 58 -18.90 7.67 -32.82
N VAL A 59 -18.38 6.70 -32.07
CA VAL A 59 -17.52 6.96 -30.90
C VAL A 59 -16.26 7.72 -31.30
N GLY A 60 -15.63 7.37 -32.41
CA GLY A 60 -14.47 8.07 -32.95
C GLY A 60 -14.79 9.53 -33.30
N LEU A 61 -15.93 9.78 -33.96
CA LEU A 61 -16.38 11.13 -34.28
C LEU A 61 -16.68 11.94 -33.02
N VAL A 62 -17.37 11.35 -32.05
CA VAL A 62 -17.62 11.98 -30.75
C VAL A 62 -16.32 12.31 -30.03
N ALA A 63 -15.32 11.42 -30.05
CA ALA A 63 -14.01 11.68 -29.45
C ALA A 63 -13.25 12.83 -30.13
N VAL A 64 -13.28 12.91 -31.46
CA VAL A 64 -12.67 14.01 -32.21
C VAL A 64 -13.41 15.33 -31.96
N GLY A 65 -14.74 15.29 -31.93
CA GLY A 65 -15.57 16.44 -31.57
C GLY A 65 -15.27 16.93 -30.17
N PHE A 66 -15.16 16.01 -29.20
CA PHE A 66 -14.77 16.32 -27.84
C PHE A 66 -13.36 16.92 -27.80
N TYR A 67 -12.37 16.35 -28.48
CA TYR A 67 -11.01 16.92 -28.47
C TYR A 67 -10.93 18.35 -29.04
N LYS A 68 -11.68 18.64 -30.11
CA LYS A 68 -11.66 19.95 -30.80
C LYS A 68 -12.50 21.02 -30.11
N PHE A 69 -13.61 20.63 -29.49
CA PHE A 69 -14.59 21.54 -28.91
C PHE A 69 -14.73 21.41 -27.39
N ALA A 70 -13.92 20.56 -26.74
CA ALA A 70 -13.86 20.53 -25.29
C ALA A 70 -13.42 21.92 -24.81
N PRO A 71 -14.16 22.51 -23.86
CA PRO A 71 -13.75 23.73 -23.19
C PRO A 71 -12.34 23.56 -22.63
N SER A 72 -11.53 24.60 -22.70
CA SER A 72 -10.23 24.56 -22.06
C SER A 72 -10.42 24.43 -20.54
N PRO A 73 -9.48 23.83 -19.80
CA PRO A 73 -9.62 23.66 -18.35
C PRO A 73 -9.79 24.98 -17.57
N ASP A 74 -9.46 26.11 -18.20
CA ASP A 74 -9.51 27.46 -17.64
C ASP A 74 -10.78 28.25 -18.06
N ASP A 75 -11.62 27.68 -18.94
CA ASP A 75 -12.88 28.31 -19.34
C ASP A 75 -13.94 28.17 -18.23
N ASP A 76 -14.61 29.27 -17.87
CA ASP A 76 -15.77 29.26 -16.96
C ASP A 76 -17.02 28.74 -17.69
N ASN A 77 -17.12 27.42 -17.73
CA ASN A 77 -18.21 26.66 -18.32
C ASN A 77 -19.19 26.16 -17.23
N TYR A 78 -20.48 26.14 -17.58
CA TYR A 78 -21.56 25.75 -16.65
C TYR A 78 -21.34 24.37 -16.01
N VAL A 79 -20.78 23.43 -16.77
CA VAL A 79 -20.48 22.08 -16.28
C VAL A 79 -19.37 22.09 -15.23
N SER A 80 -18.28 22.84 -15.43
CA SER A 80 -17.22 22.98 -14.41
C SER A 80 -17.75 23.64 -13.15
N ARG A 81 -18.57 24.69 -13.28
CA ARG A 81 -19.22 25.35 -12.12
C ARG A 81 -20.12 24.40 -11.34
N LEU A 82 -20.89 23.55 -12.02
CA LEU A 82 -21.73 22.54 -11.39
C LEU A 82 -20.88 21.50 -10.64
N ILE A 83 -19.81 21.02 -11.26
CA ILE A 83 -18.87 20.09 -10.64
C ILE A 83 -18.22 20.74 -9.42
N ALA A 84 -17.75 21.97 -9.54
CA ALA A 84 -17.12 22.73 -8.46
C ALA A 84 -18.07 22.96 -7.28
N HIS A 85 -19.37 23.14 -7.52
CA HIS A 85 -20.36 23.32 -6.46
C HIS A 85 -20.51 22.08 -5.56
N TYR A 86 -20.37 20.88 -6.13
CA TYR A 86 -20.44 19.61 -5.39
C TYR A 86 -19.06 19.05 -5.00
N ALA A 87 -17.98 19.58 -5.59
CA ALA A 87 -16.63 19.17 -5.27
C ALA A 87 -16.20 19.70 -3.91
N THR A 88 -15.39 18.91 -3.21
CA THR A 88 -14.75 19.37 -1.96
C THR A 88 -13.76 20.50 -2.28
N PRO A 89 -13.79 21.61 -1.52
CA PRO A 89 -12.89 22.73 -1.74
C PRO A 89 -11.42 22.34 -1.54
N GLN A 90 -10.52 22.98 -2.29
CA GLN A 90 -9.10 22.62 -2.36
C GLN A 90 -8.39 22.74 -1.00
N GLU A 91 -8.82 23.68 -0.17
CA GLU A 91 -8.25 23.95 1.16
C GLU A 91 -8.39 22.74 2.09
N VAL A 92 -9.45 21.95 1.95
CA VAL A 92 -9.67 20.74 2.75
C VAL A 92 -8.62 19.69 2.39
N TRP A 93 -8.39 19.48 1.09
CA TRP A 93 -7.37 18.55 0.62
C TRP A 93 -5.96 19.00 1.04
N GLN A 94 -5.65 20.29 0.89
CA GLN A 94 -4.38 20.84 1.35
C GLN A 94 -4.15 20.59 2.84
N ARG A 95 -5.17 20.85 3.69
CA ARG A 95 -5.10 20.58 5.14
C ARG A 95 -4.84 19.11 5.44
N LEU A 96 -5.54 18.19 4.77
CA LEU A 96 -5.36 16.75 4.95
C LEU A 96 -3.96 16.30 4.52
N THR A 97 -3.47 16.77 3.38
CA THR A 97 -2.12 16.47 2.89
C THR A 97 -1.06 16.99 3.84
N LEU A 98 -1.21 18.21 4.35
CA LEU A 98 -0.29 18.78 5.35
C LEU A 98 -0.29 17.96 6.64
N GLN A 99 -1.46 17.54 7.12
CA GLN A 99 -1.55 16.69 8.31
C GLN A 99 -0.83 15.35 8.10
N HIS A 100 -1.00 14.72 6.93
CA HIS A 100 -0.28 13.49 6.60
C HIS A 100 1.23 13.70 6.46
N LEU A 101 1.66 14.83 5.91
CA LEU A 101 3.07 15.18 5.81
C LEU A 101 3.70 15.32 7.21
N LEU A 102 3.02 16.01 8.13
CA LEU A 102 3.50 16.13 9.51
C LEU A 102 3.57 14.77 10.23
N LEU A 103 2.56 13.92 10.03
CA LEU A 103 2.57 12.57 10.59
C LEU A 103 3.74 11.74 10.02
N ALA A 104 4.03 11.85 8.73
CA ALA A 104 5.14 11.14 8.10
C ALA A 104 6.49 11.60 8.65
N VAL A 105 6.66 12.91 8.90
CA VAL A 105 7.85 13.46 9.56
C VAL A 105 8.01 12.87 10.95
N GLN A 106 6.94 12.86 11.75
CA GLN A 106 6.99 12.27 13.09
C GLN A 106 7.38 10.78 13.07
N VAL A 107 6.80 10.01 12.15
CA VAL A 107 7.14 8.59 11.98
C VAL A 107 8.62 8.42 11.59
N SER A 108 9.16 9.31 10.76
CA SER A 108 10.59 9.27 10.43
C SER A 108 11.47 9.58 11.64
N ASP A 109 11.10 10.56 12.46
CA ASP A 109 11.86 10.93 13.66
C ASP A 109 11.84 9.79 14.69
N ASP A 110 10.67 9.18 14.91
CA ASP A 110 10.53 8.02 15.78
C ASP A 110 11.38 6.84 15.29
N SER A 111 11.43 6.62 13.96
CA SER A 111 12.25 5.56 13.39
C SER A 111 13.75 5.82 13.59
N LEU A 112 14.18 7.07 13.48
CA LEU A 112 15.56 7.47 13.74
C LEU A 112 15.92 7.31 15.21
N LEU A 113 15.03 7.70 16.13
CA LEU A 113 15.25 7.57 17.57
C LEU A 113 15.44 6.11 17.97
N VAL A 114 14.64 5.20 17.42
CA VAL A 114 14.78 3.76 17.69
C VAL A 114 16.04 3.19 17.03
N ALA A 115 16.39 3.64 15.82
CA ALA A 115 17.58 3.17 15.13
C ALA A 115 18.89 3.62 15.80
N ASP A 116 18.92 4.83 16.37
CA ASP A 116 20.08 5.37 17.10
C ASP A 116 20.23 4.80 18.52
N ALA A 117 19.16 4.21 19.07
CA ALA A 117 19.17 3.67 20.43
C ALA A 117 20.22 2.55 20.59
N GLN A 118 21.35 2.88 21.22
CA GLN A 118 22.38 1.91 21.56
C GLN A 118 22.08 1.25 22.91
N ARG A 119 22.35 -0.05 23.01
CA ARG A 119 22.35 -0.74 24.30
C ARG A 119 23.44 -0.14 25.18
N ALA A 120 23.12 0.18 26.43
CA ALA A 120 24.12 0.63 27.39
C ALA A 120 25.32 -0.34 27.41
N PRO A 121 26.57 0.18 27.38
CA PRO A 121 27.76 -0.67 27.28
C PRO A 121 27.82 -1.62 28.48
N VAL A 122 27.70 -2.93 28.22
CA VAL A 122 27.78 -3.95 29.26
C VAL A 122 29.24 -4.37 29.41
N HIS A 123 29.89 -3.90 30.47
CA HIS A 123 31.22 -4.36 30.84
C HIS A 123 31.14 -5.77 31.44
N ARG A 124 31.53 -6.79 30.66
CA ARG A 124 31.64 -8.17 31.14
C ARG A 124 33.05 -8.44 31.63
N TYR A 125 33.27 -8.36 32.93
CA TYR A 125 34.55 -8.68 33.53
C TYR A 125 34.71 -10.19 33.67
N ARG A 126 35.81 -10.75 33.15
CA ARG A 126 36.19 -12.16 33.36
C ARG A 126 36.56 -12.44 34.82
N TYR A 127 37.06 -11.42 35.52
CA TYR A 127 37.49 -11.48 36.92
C TYR A 127 36.86 -10.32 37.71
N PRO A 128 35.64 -10.48 38.25
CA PRO A 128 34.97 -9.42 39.01
C PRO A 128 35.72 -9.07 40.31
N GLN A 129 36.47 -10.03 40.85
CA GLN A 129 37.33 -9.88 42.03
C GLN A 129 38.42 -8.80 41.91
N CYS A 130 38.79 -8.39 40.70
CA CYS A 130 39.80 -7.33 40.50
C CYS A 130 39.28 -5.93 40.82
N LEU A 131 37.95 -5.72 40.86
CA LEU A 131 37.36 -4.43 41.23
C LEU A 131 37.65 -4.07 42.69
N GLU A 132 37.70 -5.07 43.56
CA GLU A 132 37.99 -4.90 45.00
C GLU A 132 39.50 -4.83 45.29
N MET A 133 40.36 -5.29 44.38
CA MET A 133 41.82 -5.24 44.53
C MET A 133 42.43 -3.89 44.13
N ALA A 134 41.72 -3.09 43.33
CA ALA A 134 42.22 -1.79 42.90
C ALA A 134 42.07 -0.77 44.03
N SER A 135 43.18 -0.24 44.53
CA SER A 135 43.16 0.93 45.40
C SER A 135 42.54 2.12 44.65
N ALA A 136 41.64 2.84 45.29
CA ALA A 136 41.03 4.06 44.73
C ALA A 136 42.07 5.11 44.31
N HIS A 137 43.30 5.02 44.85
CA HIS A 137 44.41 5.92 44.55
C HIS A 137 45.45 5.31 43.60
N LEU A 138 45.12 4.21 42.90
CA LEU A 138 46.03 3.48 42.00
C LEU A 138 47.36 3.07 42.67
N GLN A 139 47.34 2.85 43.99
CA GLN A 139 48.52 2.42 44.72
C GLN A 139 48.68 0.90 44.60
N PRO A 140 49.79 0.40 44.03
CA PRO A 140 50.05 -1.04 43.97
C PRO A 140 50.30 -1.59 45.38
N VAL A 141 49.61 -2.66 45.75
CA VAL A 141 49.81 -3.33 47.04
C VAL A 141 51.19 -4.02 47.03
N GLY A 142 52.01 -3.75 48.05
CA GLY A 142 53.29 -4.45 48.26
C GLY A 142 54.53 -3.92 47.51
N MET A 143 54.42 -2.85 46.70
CA MET A 143 55.57 -2.31 45.95
C MET A 143 56.35 -1.19 46.68
N ARG A 144 55.77 -0.61 47.73
CA ARG A 144 56.44 0.43 48.56
C ARG A 144 56.52 -0.07 49.99
N VAL A 145 57.67 -0.66 50.34
CA VAL A 145 58.05 -0.95 51.73
C VAL A 145 58.94 0.20 52.19
N ASP A 146 58.61 0.82 53.32
CA ASP A 146 59.44 1.87 53.92
C ASP A 146 60.65 1.23 54.61
N PHE A 147 61.85 1.45 54.06
CA PHE A 147 63.11 0.94 54.59
C PHE A 147 63.83 1.94 55.52
N SER A 148 63.22 3.07 55.86
CA SER A 148 63.85 4.14 56.65
C SER A 148 64.30 3.71 58.06
N GLY A 149 63.75 2.61 58.59
CA GLY A 149 64.10 2.05 59.91
C GLY A 149 65.05 0.85 59.89
N VAL A 150 65.59 0.42 58.74
CA VAL A 150 66.46 -0.75 58.67
C VAL A 150 67.91 -0.37 59.00
N VAL A 151 68.42 -0.89 60.13
CA VAL A 151 69.85 -0.78 60.50
C VAL A 151 70.54 -2.10 60.17
N ALA A 152 71.59 -2.04 59.33
CA ALA A 152 72.42 -3.19 59.02
C ALA A 152 73.17 -3.65 60.29
N LYS A 153 73.14 -4.95 60.57
CA LYS A 153 73.95 -5.58 61.62
C LYS A 153 75.37 -5.83 61.13
#